data_AF-A0A1E1W1G5-F1
#
_entry.id   AF-A0A1E1W1G5-F1
#
_cell.length_a   1.000
_cell.length_b   1.000
_cell.length_c   1.000
_cell.angle_alpha   90.00
_cell.angle_beta   90.00
_cell.angle_gamma   90.00
#
_symmetry.space_group_name_H-M   'P 1'
#
loop_
_entity.id
_entity.type
_entity.pdbx_description
1 polymer ?
#
loop_
_entity_poly.entity_id
_entity_poly.type
_entity_poly.pdbx_seq_one_letter_code
_entity_poly.pdbx_strand_id
1 'polypeptide(L)'
;AGRVPHGSWRRLAPMRQPLPPGAAEIAPRDRHLAFKYSAKWRERTMLSHGMRPLALEDGGWLRPVMFDPSSRIARDTACQMVRSLCDSYERTKAVLILLTSFLPEVGAAGEASEQFLQLYQSLASEAPWKQFLALRGVLQQIADLMTKEIEQLHRLEETTLTSDLAQGYALKRLTELLAMFLEEGGARRTYKGRLVGGVLGGYLSLRRLVVQRTRLTDDTQEKLLELLEEMTTGTEAETAEFMAVCIETVQKYPLHDYRTPVFIFERLCSIIYPEENDVGEFFLTLEKDPQQEDFLQGRMLGNPYSSLEPGMGPLMRDVKNKICTDCELVALLEDDNGMELLVCNKIMSLDLPVKEVYKKVWCTSGEGVDAMRVVYRMRGLLGDATEEFVETLTQTNAEAVDDEQTYRMANVLADCGGLEVMLQRLAAIQRVGAARALVSTLLRLLALCTR
;
A
#
# COMPACT_ATOMS: atom_id res chain seq x y z
N ALA A 1 -13.00 -25.27 -5.62
CA ALA A 1 -12.14 -26.15 -4.80
C ALA A 1 -12.73 -27.55 -4.83
N GLY A 2 -12.14 -28.52 -5.50
CA GLY A 2 -10.72 -28.86 -5.34
C GLY A 2 -10.61 -29.80 -4.15
N ARG A 3 -10.79 -31.08 -4.45
CA ARG A 3 -10.74 -32.29 -3.61
C ARG A 3 -9.95 -32.14 -2.31
N VAL A 4 -10.65 -31.91 -1.20
CA VAL A 4 -10.15 -32.32 0.12
C VAL A 4 -10.77 -33.70 0.40
N PRO A 5 -9.99 -34.75 0.65
CA PRO A 5 -10.53 -36.06 0.98
C PRO A 5 -11.46 -35.95 2.20
N HIS A 6 -12.67 -36.49 2.08
CA HIS A 6 -13.74 -36.39 3.08
C HIS A 6 -13.34 -36.93 4.49
N GLY A 7 -12.20 -37.63 4.59
CA GLY A 7 -11.65 -38.20 5.82
C GLY A 7 -10.90 -37.21 6.73
N SER A 8 -10.35 -36.11 6.21
CA SER A 8 -9.69 -35.09 7.04
C SER A 8 -10.71 -34.22 7.81
N TRP A 9 -11.90 -34.02 7.22
CA TRP A 9 -13.03 -33.36 7.88
C TRP A 9 -13.57 -34.13 9.10
N ARG A 10 -13.51 -35.47 9.10
CA ARG A 10 -13.99 -36.28 10.23
C ARG A 10 -13.12 -36.19 11.48
N ARG A 11 -11.84 -35.83 11.35
CA ARG A 11 -10.92 -35.71 12.50
C ARG A 11 -11.06 -34.41 13.28
N LEU A 12 -11.67 -33.38 12.68
CA LEU A 12 -11.83 -32.05 13.26
C LEU A 12 -13.25 -31.77 13.78
N ALA A 13 -14.20 -32.69 13.58
CA ALA A 13 -15.54 -32.56 14.13
C ALA A 13 -15.56 -33.09 15.58
N PRO A 14 -16.22 -32.39 16.53
CA PRO A 14 -16.30 -32.83 17.92
C PRO A 14 -16.93 -34.23 17.96
N MET A 15 -16.28 -35.13 18.71
CA MET A 15 -16.70 -36.51 18.89
C MET A 15 -18.16 -36.51 19.37
N ARG A 16 -19.08 -36.92 18.47
CA ARG A 16 -20.51 -36.87 18.73
C ARG A 16 -20.82 -37.89 19.82
N GLN A 17 -21.30 -37.42 20.97
CA GLN A 17 -21.83 -38.29 22.02
C GLN A 17 -22.86 -39.26 21.41
N PRO A 18 -22.88 -40.54 21.82
CA PRO A 18 -23.82 -41.51 21.29
C PRO A 18 -25.25 -41.09 21.67
N LEU A 19 -26.10 -40.89 20.67
CA LEU A 19 -27.54 -40.68 20.87
C LEU A 19 -28.18 -41.98 21.40
N PRO A 20 -29.26 -41.87 22.21
CA PRO A 20 -29.93 -43.01 22.81
C PRO A 20 -30.47 -44.00 21.75
N PRO A 21 -30.53 -45.31 22.08
CA PRO A 21 -30.89 -46.35 21.12
C PRO A 21 -32.38 -46.27 20.80
N GLY A 22 -32.73 -45.81 19.60
CA GLY A 22 -34.12 -45.83 19.13
C GLY A 22 -34.48 -44.87 17.99
N ALA A 23 -33.63 -43.89 17.64
CA ALA A 23 -33.88 -43.05 16.48
C ALA A 23 -33.34 -43.73 15.23
N ALA A 24 -34.24 -44.30 14.41
CA ALA A 24 -33.90 -44.77 13.08
C ALA A 24 -33.11 -43.68 12.34
N GLU A 25 -31.89 -43.99 11.88
CA GLU A 25 -31.10 -43.07 11.07
C GLU A 25 -31.90 -42.76 9.81
N ILE A 26 -32.54 -41.59 9.78
CA ILE A 26 -33.28 -41.11 8.61
C ILE A 26 -32.29 -41.11 7.46
N ALA A 27 -32.59 -41.89 6.42
CA ALA A 27 -31.73 -42.01 5.26
C ALA A 27 -31.39 -40.60 4.74
N PRO A 28 -30.15 -40.33 4.31
CA PRO A 28 -29.73 -38.99 3.88
C PRO A 28 -30.63 -38.42 2.78
N ARG A 29 -31.23 -39.30 1.96
CA ARG A 29 -32.25 -38.98 0.97
C ARG A 29 -33.54 -38.44 1.61
N ASP A 30 -34.05 -39.08 2.65
CA ASP A 30 -35.28 -38.68 3.33
C ASP A 30 -35.07 -37.39 4.11
N ARG A 31 -33.87 -37.18 4.66
CA ARG A 31 -33.48 -35.91 5.27
C ARG A 31 -33.40 -34.78 4.23
N HIS A 32 -32.86 -35.06 3.05
CA HIS A 32 -32.83 -34.10 1.93
C HIS A 32 -34.25 -33.78 1.42
N LEU A 33 -35.11 -34.78 1.26
CA LEU A 33 -36.50 -34.60 0.84
C LEU A 33 -37.29 -33.82 1.89
N ALA A 34 -37.14 -34.15 3.18
CA ALA A 34 -37.76 -33.41 4.27
C ALA A 34 -37.36 -31.93 4.24
N PHE A 35 -36.08 -31.61 4.06
CA PHE A 35 -35.60 -30.23 3.94
C PHE A 35 -36.13 -29.52 2.69
N LYS A 36 -36.17 -30.21 1.55
CA LYS A 36 -36.67 -29.68 0.28
C LYS A 36 -38.16 -29.34 0.35
N TYR A 37 -38.97 -30.24 0.89
CA TYR A 37 -40.42 -30.07 0.97
C TYR A 37 -40.82 -29.14 2.13
N SER A 38 -40.08 -29.11 3.24
CA SER A 38 -40.30 -28.13 4.30
C SER A 38 -39.94 -26.70 3.86
N ALA A 39 -38.87 -26.53 3.08
CA ALA A 39 -38.52 -25.24 2.46
C ALA A 39 -39.61 -24.78 1.48
N LYS A 40 -40.10 -25.67 0.60
CA LYS A 40 -41.21 -25.36 -0.32
C LYS A 40 -42.53 -25.06 0.41
N TRP A 41 -42.81 -25.77 1.50
CA TRP A 41 -43.99 -25.49 2.32
C TRP A 41 -43.86 -24.12 2.98
N ARG A 42 -42.72 -23.82 3.61
CA ARG A 42 -42.43 -22.52 4.22
C ARG A 42 -42.55 -21.38 3.19
N GLU A 43 -41.99 -21.55 1.99
CA GLU A 43 -42.09 -20.60 0.89
C GLU A 43 -43.56 -20.36 0.50
N ARG A 44 -44.35 -21.42 0.31
CA ARG A 44 -45.79 -21.32 0.01
C ARG A 44 -46.60 -20.68 1.14
N THR A 45 -46.30 -21.01 2.39
CA THR A 45 -46.98 -20.46 3.57
C THR A 45 -46.65 -18.97 3.76
N MET A 46 -45.40 -18.56 3.48
CA MET A 46 -44.98 -17.16 3.47
C MET A 46 -45.69 -16.38 2.34
N LEU A 47 -45.73 -16.96 1.14
CA LEU A 47 -46.46 -16.38 -0.01
C LEU A 47 -47.97 -16.27 0.28
N SER A 48 -48.59 -17.26 0.93
CA SER A 48 -50.02 -17.23 1.28
C SER A 48 -50.35 -16.22 2.38
N HIS A 49 -49.40 -15.90 3.25
CA HIS A 49 -49.52 -14.82 4.24
C HIS A 49 -49.14 -13.44 3.68
N GLY A 50 -48.99 -13.30 2.36
CA GLY A 50 -48.69 -12.02 1.70
C GLY A 50 -47.23 -11.58 1.81
N MET A 51 -46.35 -12.37 2.42
CA MET A 51 -44.91 -12.13 2.41
C MET A 51 -44.35 -12.59 1.07
N ARG A 52 -44.35 -11.67 0.09
CA ARG A 52 -43.71 -11.88 -1.21
C ARG A 52 -42.18 -11.83 -1.03
N PRO A 53 -41.41 -12.66 -1.76
CA PRO A 53 -39.97 -12.45 -1.90
C PRO A 53 -39.74 -11.04 -2.46
N LEU A 54 -38.77 -10.32 -1.90
CA LEU A 54 -38.42 -8.98 -2.36
C LEU A 54 -37.97 -9.04 -3.81
N ALA A 55 -38.83 -8.55 -4.71
CA ALA A 55 -38.49 -8.27 -6.10
C ALA A 55 -37.90 -6.86 -6.16
N LEU A 56 -36.59 -6.78 -5.97
CA LEU A 56 -35.85 -5.54 -6.15
C LEU A 56 -35.54 -5.41 -7.65
N GLU A 57 -36.32 -4.59 -8.34
CA GLU A 57 -36.09 -4.30 -9.76
C GLU A 57 -35.06 -3.18 -9.93
N ASP A 58 -34.14 -3.33 -10.90
CA ASP A 58 -33.06 -2.38 -11.20
C ASP A 58 -33.56 -0.99 -11.64
N GLY A 59 -34.85 -0.85 -11.98
CA GLY A 59 -35.49 0.38 -12.47
C GLY A 59 -36.37 1.12 -11.46
N GLY A 60 -36.30 0.79 -10.17
CA GLY A 60 -37.12 1.44 -9.14
C GLY A 60 -36.72 2.89 -8.81
N TRP A 61 -37.58 3.59 -8.08
CA TRP A 61 -37.35 4.96 -7.56
C TRP A 61 -36.06 5.11 -6.76
N LEU A 62 -35.55 4.00 -6.22
CA LEU A 62 -34.39 3.96 -5.34
C LEU A 62 -33.12 4.48 -6.04
N ARG A 63 -32.90 4.10 -7.29
CA ARG A 63 -31.69 4.45 -8.03
C ARG A 63 -31.55 5.97 -8.25
N PRO A 64 -32.54 6.68 -8.82
CA PRO A 64 -32.51 8.15 -8.91
C PRO A 64 -32.38 8.86 -7.56
N VAL A 65 -33.06 8.37 -6.52
CA VAL A 65 -33.05 9.02 -5.19
C VAL A 65 -31.72 8.83 -4.48
N MET A 66 -31.04 7.70 -4.66
CA MET A 66 -29.74 7.43 -4.03
C MET A 66 -28.60 8.26 -4.62
N PHE A 67 -28.72 8.69 -5.88
CA PHE A 67 -27.70 9.50 -6.57
C PHE A 67 -28.16 10.94 -6.87
N ASP A 68 -29.31 11.36 -6.33
CA ASP A 68 -29.83 12.72 -6.54
C ASP A 68 -28.86 13.77 -6.00
N PRO A 69 -28.32 14.69 -6.82
CA PRO A 69 -27.40 15.72 -6.36
C PRO A 69 -28.05 16.74 -5.42
N SER A 70 -29.37 16.91 -5.49
CA SER A 70 -30.07 18.04 -4.87
C SER A 70 -30.24 17.91 -3.35
N SER A 71 -30.38 16.70 -2.81
CA SER A 71 -30.67 16.49 -1.38
C SER A 71 -29.88 15.36 -0.75
N ARG A 72 -28.90 15.73 0.10
CA ARG A 72 -28.17 14.77 0.94
C ARG A 72 -29.09 14.01 1.91
N ILE A 73 -30.12 14.68 2.44
CA ILE A 73 -31.06 14.06 3.39
C ILE A 73 -31.87 12.96 2.71
N ALA A 74 -32.29 13.19 1.46
CA ALA A 74 -33.02 12.18 0.68
C ALA A 74 -32.14 10.94 0.42
N ARG A 75 -30.87 11.15 0.03
CA ARG A 75 -29.90 10.06 -0.16
C ARG A 75 -29.67 9.28 1.13
N ASP A 76 -29.46 9.97 2.24
CA ASP A 76 -29.22 9.34 3.55
C ASP A 76 -30.44 8.54 4.03
N THR A 77 -31.65 9.11 3.90
CA THR A 77 -32.90 8.41 4.24
C THR A 77 -33.09 7.17 3.38
N ALA A 78 -32.86 7.26 2.07
CA ALA A 78 -32.94 6.12 1.16
C ALA A 78 -31.94 5.02 1.54
N CYS A 79 -30.69 5.40 1.85
CA CYS A 79 -29.67 4.45 2.29
C CYS A 79 -30.03 3.78 3.64
N GLN A 80 -30.57 4.53 4.59
CA GLN A 80 -31.05 4.00 5.87
C GLN A 80 -32.23 3.04 5.70
N MET A 81 -33.16 3.35 4.80
CA MET A 81 -34.27 2.44 4.45
C MET A 81 -33.76 1.14 3.82
N VAL A 82 -32.78 1.21 2.93
CA VAL A 82 -32.18 -0.01 2.35
C VAL A 82 -31.46 -0.83 3.43
N ARG A 83 -30.77 -0.16 4.36
CA ARG A 83 -30.10 -0.83 5.48
C ARG A 83 -31.09 -1.55 6.39
N SER A 84 -32.25 -0.96 6.69
CA SER A 84 -33.28 -1.59 7.51
C SER A 84 -33.99 -2.76 6.81
N LEU A 85 -33.85 -2.92 5.49
CA LEU A 85 -34.35 -4.10 4.77
C LEU A 85 -33.41 -5.31 4.92
N CYS A 86 -32.18 -5.11 5.39
CA CYS A 86 -31.12 -6.12 5.51
C CYS A 86 -31.23 -6.99 6.78
N ASP A 87 -32.44 -7.35 7.19
CA ASP A 87 -32.69 -8.12 8.43
C ASP A 87 -32.46 -9.63 8.30
N SER A 88 -32.28 -10.14 7.08
CA SER A 88 -32.15 -11.58 6.82
C SER A 88 -31.17 -11.84 5.70
N TYR A 89 -30.51 -13.00 5.76
CA TYR A 89 -29.50 -13.41 4.79
C TYR A 89 -29.97 -13.30 3.33
N GLU A 90 -31.19 -13.74 3.01
CA GLU A 90 -31.73 -13.69 1.66
C GLU A 90 -31.97 -12.25 1.17
N ARG A 91 -32.44 -11.36 2.06
CA ARG A 91 -32.66 -9.95 1.75
C ARG A 91 -31.34 -9.21 1.57
N THR A 92 -30.38 -9.39 2.48
CA THR A 92 -29.06 -8.77 2.37
C THR A 92 -28.36 -9.21 1.09
N LYS A 93 -28.47 -10.49 0.71
CA LYS A 93 -27.97 -10.98 -0.58
C LYS A 93 -28.62 -10.26 -1.77
N ALA A 94 -29.94 -10.13 -1.78
CA ALA A 94 -30.67 -9.48 -2.87
C ALA A 94 -30.34 -7.98 -2.95
N VAL A 95 -30.26 -7.31 -1.80
CA VAL A 95 -29.88 -5.89 -1.69
C VAL A 95 -28.46 -5.68 -2.18
N LEU A 96 -27.49 -6.50 -1.77
CA LEU A 96 -26.11 -6.39 -2.26
C LEU A 96 -26.03 -6.60 -3.77
N ILE A 97 -26.79 -7.55 -4.31
CA ILE A 97 -26.85 -7.78 -5.77
C ILE A 97 -27.35 -6.53 -6.50
N LEU A 98 -28.38 -5.87 -5.96
CA LEU A 98 -28.94 -4.63 -6.49
C LEU A 98 -27.95 -3.47 -6.34
N LEU A 99 -27.33 -3.28 -5.17
CA LEU A 99 -26.36 -2.20 -4.98
C LEU A 99 -25.14 -2.37 -5.91
N THR A 100 -24.70 -3.60 -6.17
CA THR A 100 -23.66 -3.88 -7.17
C THR A 100 -24.09 -3.48 -8.59
N SER A 101 -25.38 -3.55 -8.95
CA SER A 101 -25.86 -3.09 -10.27
C SER A 101 -25.87 -1.57 -10.40
N PHE A 102 -25.89 -0.85 -9.27
CA PHE A 102 -25.83 0.62 -9.21
C PHE A 102 -24.41 1.21 -9.18
N LEU A 103 -23.36 0.39 -8.96
CA LEU A 103 -21.97 0.84 -8.99
C LEU A 103 -21.57 1.66 -10.24
N PRO A 104 -22.05 1.37 -11.47
CA PRO A 104 -21.71 2.18 -12.63
C PRO A 104 -22.18 3.63 -12.58
N GLU A 105 -23.12 4.00 -11.70
CA GLU A 105 -23.59 5.39 -11.56
C GLU A 105 -22.67 6.27 -10.73
N VAL A 106 -21.75 5.66 -9.97
CA VAL A 106 -20.81 6.38 -9.09
C VAL A 106 -19.99 7.41 -9.87
N GLY A 107 -19.57 7.07 -11.09
CA GLY A 107 -18.83 7.97 -11.97
C GLY A 107 -19.62 9.23 -12.34
N ALA A 108 -20.87 9.06 -12.76
CA ALA A 108 -21.74 10.17 -13.16
C ALA A 108 -22.19 11.03 -11.96
N ALA A 109 -22.39 10.42 -10.80
CA ALA A 109 -22.88 11.10 -9.60
C ALA A 109 -21.77 11.83 -8.82
N GLY A 110 -20.49 11.46 -8.99
CA GLY A 110 -19.37 12.08 -8.29
C GLY A 110 -19.58 12.07 -6.77
N GLU A 111 -19.46 13.24 -6.12
CA GLU A 111 -19.64 13.40 -4.67
C GLU A 111 -21.03 13.02 -4.15
N ALA A 112 -22.06 13.06 -5.00
CA ALA A 112 -23.42 12.66 -4.60
C ALA A 112 -23.51 11.15 -4.29
N SER A 113 -22.53 10.34 -4.73
CA SER A 113 -22.49 8.90 -4.46
C SER A 113 -22.01 8.50 -3.06
N GLU A 114 -21.56 9.45 -2.22
CA GLU A 114 -20.91 9.15 -0.94
C GLU A 114 -21.77 8.29 0.00
N GLN A 115 -23.06 8.62 0.16
CA GLN A 115 -23.96 7.88 1.06
C GLN A 115 -24.18 6.44 0.56
N PHE A 116 -24.29 6.26 -0.76
CA PHE A 116 -24.40 4.94 -1.39
C PHE A 116 -23.13 4.10 -1.15
N LEU A 117 -21.95 4.69 -1.34
CA LEU A 117 -20.67 4.01 -1.13
C LEU A 117 -20.46 3.61 0.34
N GLN A 118 -20.80 4.48 1.29
CA GLN A 118 -20.76 4.17 2.72
C GLN A 118 -21.67 2.99 3.07
N LEU A 119 -22.91 2.98 2.55
CA LEU A 119 -23.83 1.86 2.75
C LEU A 119 -23.24 0.58 2.15
N TYR A 120 -22.78 0.62 0.90
CA TYR A 120 -22.21 -0.54 0.22
C TYR A 120 -21.00 -1.11 0.96
N GLN A 121 -20.07 -0.26 1.39
CA GLN A 121 -18.90 -0.65 2.18
C GLN A 121 -19.31 -1.27 3.52
N SER A 122 -20.31 -0.70 4.20
CA SER A 122 -20.78 -1.23 5.49
C SER A 122 -21.41 -2.63 5.37
N LEU A 123 -22.16 -2.90 4.30
CA LEU A 123 -22.79 -4.21 4.06
C LEU A 123 -21.79 -5.23 3.49
N ALA A 124 -20.85 -4.79 2.66
CA ALA A 124 -19.87 -5.65 2.01
C ALA A 124 -18.74 -6.09 2.95
N SER A 125 -18.41 -5.30 3.98
CA SER A 125 -17.36 -5.63 4.95
C SER A 125 -17.76 -6.75 5.91
N GLU A 126 -19.06 -6.99 6.11
CA GLU A 126 -19.56 -8.07 6.95
C GLU A 126 -19.33 -9.45 6.31
N ALA A 127 -18.84 -10.42 7.10
CA ALA A 127 -18.75 -11.82 6.65
C ALA A 127 -20.16 -12.44 6.56
N PRO A 128 -20.53 -13.16 5.48
CA PRO A 128 -19.70 -13.71 4.39
C PRO A 128 -19.75 -12.91 3.07
N TRP A 129 -20.20 -11.65 3.09
CA TRP A 129 -20.52 -10.90 1.87
C TRP A 129 -19.31 -10.51 1.05
N LYS A 130 -18.19 -10.19 1.71
CA LYS A 130 -16.90 -9.91 1.06
C LYS A 130 -16.47 -11.01 0.09
N GLN A 131 -16.47 -12.26 0.56
CA GLN A 131 -16.17 -13.45 -0.25
C GLN A 131 -17.22 -13.69 -1.35
N PHE A 132 -18.50 -13.50 -1.03
CA PHE A 132 -19.58 -13.67 -2.00
C PHE A 132 -19.46 -12.70 -3.18
N LEU A 133 -19.17 -11.43 -2.91
CA LEU A 133 -18.99 -10.39 -3.93
C LEU A 133 -17.70 -10.61 -4.73
N ALA A 134 -16.61 -11.03 -4.07
CA ALA A 134 -15.39 -11.42 -4.76
C ALA A 134 -15.65 -12.58 -5.74
N LEU A 135 -16.36 -13.64 -5.34
CA LEU A 135 -16.70 -14.77 -6.23
C LEU A 135 -17.63 -14.39 -7.38
N ARG A 136 -18.46 -13.35 -7.22
CA ARG A 136 -19.35 -12.84 -8.27
C ARG A 136 -18.63 -12.00 -9.32
N GLY A 137 -17.36 -11.65 -9.09
CA GLY A 137 -16.56 -10.87 -10.05
C GLY A 137 -16.68 -9.35 -9.87
N VAL A 138 -17.13 -8.88 -8.70
CA VAL A 138 -17.25 -7.44 -8.40
C VAL A 138 -15.89 -6.72 -8.49
N LEU A 139 -14.80 -7.40 -8.12
CA LEU A 139 -13.44 -6.89 -8.27
C LEU A 139 -13.10 -6.48 -9.71
N GLN A 140 -13.49 -7.30 -10.70
CA GLN A 140 -13.30 -6.98 -12.11
C GLN A 140 -14.18 -5.80 -12.53
N GLN A 141 -15.44 -5.80 -12.10
CA GLN A 141 -16.35 -4.70 -12.38
C GLN A 141 -15.83 -3.36 -11.83
N ILE A 142 -15.24 -3.36 -10.62
CA ILE A 142 -14.60 -2.16 -10.05
C ILE A 142 -13.40 -1.73 -10.89
N ALA A 143 -12.52 -2.66 -11.28
CA ALA A 143 -11.38 -2.36 -12.13
C ALA A 143 -11.79 -1.78 -13.50
N ASP A 144 -12.86 -2.31 -14.11
CA ASP A 144 -13.39 -1.80 -15.36
C ASP A 144 -13.99 -0.38 -15.19
N LEU A 145 -14.65 -0.10 -14.06
CA LEU A 145 -15.14 1.24 -13.74
C LEU A 145 -13.99 2.22 -13.50
N MET A 146 -12.95 1.82 -12.76
CA MET A 146 -11.74 2.63 -12.58
C MET A 146 -11.09 2.96 -13.91
N THR A 147 -11.01 2.00 -14.83
CA THR A 147 -10.46 2.21 -16.17
C THR A 147 -11.27 3.27 -16.94
N LYS A 148 -12.61 3.22 -16.88
CA LYS A 148 -13.48 4.22 -17.50
C LYS A 148 -13.29 5.63 -16.92
N GLU A 149 -13.16 5.73 -15.59
CA GLU A 149 -12.88 7.02 -14.93
C GLU A 149 -11.53 7.59 -15.37
N ILE A 150 -10.49 6.74 -15.50
CA ILE A 150 -9.17 7.15 -15.96
C ILE A 150 -9.20 7.60 -17.44
N GLU A 151 -9.92 6.88 -18.30
CA GLU A 151 -10.15 7.29 -19.69
C GLU A 151 -10.92 8.62 -19.78
N GLN A 152 -11.85 8.88 -18.88
CA GLN A 152 -12.54 10.16 -18.79
C GLN A 152 -11.58 11.28 -18.36
N LEU A 153 -10.73 11.06 -17.36
CA LEU A 153 -9.70 12.03 -16.95
C LEU A 153 -8.75 12.36 -18.11
N HIS A 154 -8.32 11.36 -18.88
CA HIS A 154 -7.49 11.61 -20.07
C HIS A 154 -8.23 12.37 -21.17
N ARG A 155 -9.51 12.09 -21.41
CA ARG A 155 -10.30 12.90 -22.35
C ARG A 155 -10.40 14.35 -21.89
N LEU A 156 -10.54 14.60 -20.58
CA LEU A 156 -10.55 15.95 -20.02
C LEU A 156 -9.19 16.62 -20.11
N GLU A 157 -8.09 15.88 -19.93
CA GLU A 157 -6.71 16.38 -20.13
C GLU A 157 -6.50 16.93 -21.56
N GLU A 158 -7.08 16.27 -22.57
CA GLU A 158 -6.97 16.70 -23.97
C GLU A 158 -7.91 17.85 -24.34
N THR A 159 -9.10 17.91 -23.73
CA THR A 159 -10.20 18.79 -24.17
C THR A 159 -10.42 20.01 -23.29
N THR A 160 -9.93 20.01 -22.05
CA THR A 160 -10.20 21.05 -21.06
C THR A 160 -8.91 21.57 -20.43
N LEU A 161 -8.82 22.90 -20.34
CA LEU A 161 -7.68 23.61 -19.74
C LEU A 161 -7.97 24.05 -18.29
N THR A 162 -9.14 23.69 -17.76
CA THR A 162 -9.57 24.00 -16.40
C THR A 162 -9.68 22.71 -15.60
N SER A 163 -9.10 22.70 -14.41
CA SER A 163 -9.20 21.61 -13.45
C SER A 163 -10.36 21.85 -12.48
N ASP A 164 -11.22 20.86 -12.31
CA ASP A 164 -12.19 20.84 -11.19
C ASP A 164 -11.61 20.00 -10.04
N LEU A 165 -11.63 20.57 -8.83
CA LEU A 165 -11.04 19.95 -7.63
C LEU A 165 -11.73 18.64 -7.24
N ALA A 166 -12.98 18.44 -7.64
CA ALA A 166 -13.73 17.21 -7.39
C ALA A 166 -13.39 16.08 -8.39
N GLN A 167 -12.62 16.37 -9.45
CA GLN A 167 -12.21 15.34 -10.40
C GLN A 167 -11.30 14.30 -9.75
N GLY A 168 -11.55 13.04 -10.08
CA GLY A 168 -10.88 11.90 -9.45
C GLY A 168 -11.59 11.39 -8.19
N TYR A 169 -12.70 12.02 -7.75
CA TYR A 169 -13.45 11.55 -6.58
C TYR A 169 -13.97 10.11 -6.74
N ALA A 170 -14.70 9.83 -7.83
CA ALA A 170 -15.25 8.50 -8.10
C ALA A 170 -14.12 7.45 -8.17
N LEU A 171 -13.03 7.80 -8.85
CA LEU A 171 -11.85 6.96 -8.98
C LEU A 171 -11.20 6.65 -7.62
N LYS A 172 -11.05 7.65 -6.74
CA LYS A 172 -10.53 7.48 -5.38
C LYS A 172 -11.39 6.49 -4.59
N ARG A 173 -12.71 6.68 -4.59
CA ARG A 173 -13.64 5.82 -3.84
C ARG A 173 -13.70 4.39 -4.40
N LEU A 174 -13.62 4.22 -5.72
CA LEU A 174 -13.52 2.90 -6.35
C LEU A 174 -12.21 2.20 -5.98
N THR A 175 -11.11 2.94 -5.90
CA THR A 175 -9.79 2.41 -5.48
C THR A 175 -9.80 1.97 -4.02
N GLU A 176 -10.39 2.76 -3.12
CA GLU A 176 -10.59 2.39 -1.71
C GLU A 176 -11.48 1.15 -1.56
N LEU A 177 -12.52 1.04 -2.40
CA LEU A 177 -13.38 -0.14 -2.42
C LEU A 177 -12.62 -1.39 -2.92
N LEU A 178 -11.79 -1.24 -3.96
CA LEU A 178 -10.91 -2.30 -4.45
C LEU A 178 -9.94 -2.75 -3.36
N ALA A 179 -9.30 -1.81 -2.66
CA ALA A 179 -8.40 -2.07 -1.55
C ALA A 179 -9.08 -2.91 -0.46
N MET A 180 -10.28 -2.49 -0.04
CA MET A 180 -11.06 -3.22 0.96
C MET A 180 -11.26 -4.68 0.56
N PHE A 181 -11.64 -4.98 -0.68
CA PHE A 181 -11.81 -6.37 -1.13
C PHE A 181 -10.49 -7.17 -1.19
N LEU A 182 -9.36 -6.52 -1.45
CA LEU A 182 -8.05 -7.16 -1.59
C LEU A 182 -7.36 -7.52 -0.26
N GLU A 183 -7.76 -6.90 0.85
CA GLU A 183 -7.28 -7.25 2.20
C GLU A 183 -7.48 -8.74 2.55
N GLU A 184 -8.48 -9.39 1.94
CA GLU A 184 -8.75 -10.80 2.20
C GLU A 184 -7.87 -11.71 1.33
N GLY A 185 -6.98 -12.48 1.97
CA GLY A 185 -5.96 -13.28 1.27
C GLY A 185 -6.50 -14.29 0.23
N GLY A 186 -7.77 -14.70 0.32
CA GLY A 186 -8.41 -15.59 -0.65
C GLY A 186 -8.82 -14.90 -1.97
N ALA A 187 -9.32 -13.66 -1.88
CA ALA A 187 -9.66 -12.84 -3.05
C ALA A 187 -8.40 -12.42 -3.80
N ARG A 188 -7.36 -12.03 -3.05
CA ARG A 188 -6.03 -11.67 -3.57
C ARG A 188 -5.47 -12.78 -4.47
N ARG A 189 -5.37 -14.03 -4.00
CA ARG A 189 -4.81 -15.14 -4.81
C ARG A 189 -5.56 -15.43 -6.11
N THR A 190 -6.88 -15.27 -6.12
CA THR A 190 -7.71 -15.64 -7.27
C THR A 190 -7.73 -14.55 -8.35
N TYR A 191 -7.63 -13.28 -7.95
CA TYR A 191 -7.78 -12.13 -8.85
C TYR A 191 -6.48 -11.37 -9.12
N LYS A 192 -5.38 -11.71 -8.44
CA LYS A 192 -4.03 -11.11 -8.61
C LYS A 192 -3.65 -10.90 -10.07
N GLY A 193 -3.47 -11.97 -10.85
CA GLY A 193 -2.97 -11.86 -12.23
C GLY A 193 -3.83 -11.02 -13.17
N ARG A 194 -5.15 -10.92 -12.93
CA ARG A 194 -6.07 -10.11 -13.75
C ARG A 194 -6.08 -8.64 -13.35
N LEU A 195 -5.91 -8.36 -12.06
CA LEU A 195 -5.97 -7.00 -11.52
C LEU A 195 -4.63 -6.28 -11.62
N VAL A 196 -3.49 -6.97 -11.52
CA VAL A 196 -2.16 -6.34 -11.56
C VAL A 196 -1.97 -5.48 -12.81
N GLY A 197 -2.31 -5.99 -13.99
CA GLY A 197 -2.20 -5.22 -15.24
C GLY A 197 -3.10 -3.98 -15.26
N GLY A 198 -4.33 -4.09 -14.73
CA GLY A 198 -5.27 -2.98 -14.63
C GLY A 198 -4.83 -1.92 -13.62
N VAL A 199 -4.33 -2.32 -12.46
CA VAL A 199 -3.81 -1.43 -11.40
C VAL A 199 -2.53 -0.74 -11.87
N LEU A 200 -1.60 -1.48 -12.49
CA LEU A 200 -0.38 -0.90 -13.07
C LEU A 200 -0.71 0.10 -14.19
N GLY A 201 -1.61 -0.28 -15.10
CA GLY A 201 -2.08 0.60 -16.16
C GLY A 201 -2.72 1.87 -15.61
N GLY A 202 -3.55 1.74 -14.56
CA GLY A 202 -4.18 2.87 -13.90
C GLY A 202 -3.18 3.80 -13.21
N TYR A 203 -2.23 3.25 -12.46
CA TYR A 203 -1.13 4.00 -11.83
C TYR A 203 -0.32 4.81 -12.85
N LEU A 204 0.10 4.17 -13.94
CA LEU A 204 0.87 4.82 -15.01
C LEU A 204 0.06 5.92 -15.71
N SER A 205 -1.24 5.70 -15.91
CA SER A 205 -2.14 6.66 -16.54
C SER A 205 -2.31 7.92 -15.68
N LEU A 206 -2.51 7.76 -14.37
CA LEU A 206 -2.61 8.89 -13.44
C LEU A 206 -1.30 9.67 -13.34
N ARG A 207 -0.14 8.99 -13.31
CA ARG A 207 1.17 9.66 -13.26
C ARG A 207 1.48 10.52 -14.50
N ARG A 208 0.75 10.30 -15.61
CA ARG A 208 0.86 11.10 -16.84
C ARG A 208 0.01 12.37 -16.84
N LEU A 209 -0.94 12.51 -15.92
CA LEU A 209 -1.81 13.69 -15.85
C LEU A 209 -1.00 14.93 -15.45
N VAL A 210 -1.28 16.05 -16.12
CA VAL A 210 -0.63 17.34 -15.84
C VAL A 210 -1.67 18.40 -15.51
N VAL A 211 -2.67 18.57 -16.38
CA VAL A 211 -3.71 19.61 -16.26
C VAL A 211 -4.81 19.19 -15.31
N GLN A 212 -5.27 17.94 -15.38
CA GLN A 212 -6.30 17.37 -14.52
C GLN A 212 -5.73 16.73 -13.25
N ARG A 213 -4.48 17.05 -12.92
CA ARG A 213 -3.85 16.56 -11.69
C ARG A 213 -4.47 17.28 -10.48
N THR A 214 -5.15 16.53 -9.64
CA THR A 214 -5.78 17.02 -8.40
C THR A 214 -5.22 16.25 -7.19
N ARG A 215 -5.50 16.74 -5.98
CA ARG A 215 -5.18 15.99 -4.75
C ARG A 215 -5.82 14.60 -4.75
N LEU A 216 -7.03 14.46 -5.31
CA LEU A 216 -7.73 13.17 -5.35
C LEU A 216 -7.07 12.20 -6.31
N THR A 217 -6.57 12.67 -7.47
CA THR A 217 -5.82 11.80 -8.40
C THR A 217 -4.47 11.41 -7.83
N ASP A 218 -3.80 12.31 -7.10
CA ASP A 218 -2.52 12.03 -6.44
C ASP A 218 -2.69 11.00 -5.31
N ASP A 219 -3.65 11.21 -4.40
CA ASP A 219 -3.99 10.24 -3.34
C ASP A 219 -4.33 8.85 -3.94
N THR A 220 -5.06 8.85 -5.07
CA THR A 220 -5.41 7.61 -5.77
C THR A 220 -4.17 6.94 -6.36
N GLN A 221 -3.28 7.70 -6.98
CA GLN A 221 -2.04 7.19 -7.57
C GLN A 221 -1.16 6.54 -6.48
N GLU A 222 -1.00 7.19 -5.33
CA GLU A 222 -0.28 6.63 -4.17
C GLU A 222 -0.95 5.35 -3.69
N LYS A 223 -2.28 5.34 -3.55
CA LYS A 223 -3.00 4.14 -3.12
C LYS A 223 -2.89 2.97 -4.11
N LEU A 224 -2.90 3.25 -5.41
CA LEU A 224 -2.66 2.23 -6.45
C LEU A 224 -1.25 1.67 -6.38
N LEU A 225 -0.26 2.51 -6.06
CA LEU A 225 1.10 2.06 -5.84
C LEU A 225 1.16 1.14 -4.61
N GLU A 226 0.61 1.54 -3.47
CA GLU A 226 0.52 0.69 -2.27
C GLU A 226 -0.13 -0.67 -2.59
N LEU A 227 -1.26 -0.68 -3.31
CA LEU A 227 -1.93 -1.92 -3.72
C LEU A 227 -1.07 -2.78 -4.65
N LEU A 228 -0.34 -2.16 -5.57
CA LEU A 228 0.60 -2.85 -6.44
C LEU A 228 1.71 -3.52 -5.62
N GLU A 229 2.29 -2.80 -4.65
CA GLU A 229 3.31 -3.32 -3.76
C GLU A 229 2.77 -4.45 -2.90
N GLU A 230 1.61 -4.27 -2.30
CA GLU A 230 0.93 -5.30 -1.54
C GLU A 230 0.71 -6.55 -2.40
N MET A 231 0.13 -6.43 -3.60
CA MET A 231 -0.20 -7.58 -4.44
C MET A 231 1.02 -8.37 -4.90
N THR A 232 2.16 -7.69 -5.06
CA THR A 232 3.41 -8.21 -5.65
C THR A 232 4.46 -8.59 -4.61
N THR A 233 4.26 -8.20 -3.35
CA THR A 233 5.08 -8.65 -2.20
C THR A 233 4.53 -9.95 -1.63
N GLY A 234 5.38 -10.97 -1.55
CA GLY A 234 5.02 -12.27 -0.98
C GLY A 234 6.03 -13.38 -1.28
N THR A 235 6.13 -13.78 -2.56
CA THR A 235 7.03 -14.85 -3.01
C THR A 235 7.85 -14.41 -4.22
N GLU A 236 9.06 -14.96 -4.39
CA GLU A 236 9.91 -14.66 -5.56
C GLU A 236 9.18 -14.92 -6.89
N ALA A 237 8.33 -15.95 -6.95
CA ALA A 237 7.54 -16.26 -8.15
C ALA A 237 6.50 -15.17 -8.46
N GLU A 238 5.86 -14.58 -7.45
CA GLU A 238 4.92 -13.48 -7.62
C GLU A 238 5.62 -12.19 -8.05
N THR A 239 6.80 -11.92 -7.47
CA THR A 239 7.66 -10.80 -7.91
C THR A 239 8.10 -11.00 -9.36
N ALA A 240 8.46 -12.23 -9.76
CA ALA A 240 8.87 -12.53 -11.11
C ALA A 240 7.73 -12.38 -12.12
N GLU A 241 6.52 -12.85 -11.80
CA GLU A 241 5.31 -12.65 -12.61
C GLU A 241 5.01 -11.17 -12.79
N PHE A 242 5.17 -10.37 -11.72
CA PHE A 242 5.01 -8.92 -11.81
C PHE A 242 6.04 -8.26 -12.73
N MET A 243 7.31 -8.64 -12.62
CA MET A 243 8.37 -8.14 -13.52
C MET A 243 8.05 -8.46 -14.98
N ALA A 244 7.52 -9.65 -15.28
CA ALA A 244 7.07 -10.01 -16.61
C ALA A 244 5.91 -9.12 -17.10
N VAL A 245 4.89 -8.89 -16.26
CA VAL A 245 3.76 -7.99 -16.59
C VAL A 245 4.23 -6.56 -16.83
N CYS A 246 5.23 -6.08 -16.09
CA CYS A 246 5.87 -4.78 -16.32
C CYS A 246 6.50 -4.69 -17.71
N ILE A 247 7.27 -5.70 -18.12
CA ILE A 247 7.91 -5.74 -19.45
C ILE A 247 6.87 -5.83 -20.57
N GLU A 248 5.86 -6.70 -20.43
CA GLU A 248 4.73 -6.76 -21.38
C GLU A 248 3.99 -5.43 -21.49
N THR A 249 3.84 -4.73 -20.37
CA THR A 249 3.21 -3.41 -20.33
C THR A 249 4.05 -2.38 -21.09
N VAL A 250 5.37 -2.37 -20.90
CA VAL A 250 6.28 -1.50 -21.69
C VAL A 250 6.12 -1.76 -23.19
N GLN A 251 6.00 -3.02 -23.64
CA GLN A 251 5.86 -3.35 -25.06
C GLN A 251 4.59 -2.77 -25.69
N LYS A 252 3.50 -2.61 -24.92
CA LYS A 252 2.23 -2.06 -25.42
C LYS A 252 2.28 -0.56 -25.71
N TYR A 253 3.22 0.18 -25.11
CA TYR A 253 3.37 1.62 -25.34
C TYR A 253 4.17 1.92 -26.62
N PRO A 254 3.91 3.02 -27.32
CA PRO A 254 4.64 3.36 -28.55
C PRO A 254 6.12 3.68 -28.27
N LEU A 255 7.01 3.43 -29.24
CA LEU A 255 8.47 3.65 -29.12
C LEU A 255 8.87 5.12 -28.88
N HIS A 256 8.02 6.06 -29.27
CA HIS A 256 8.25 7.50 -29.08
C HIS A 256 7.83 8.01 -27.68
N ASP A 257 7.16 7.18 -26.87
CA ASP A 257 6.88 7.53 -25.48
C ASP A 257 8.12 7.22 -24.62
N TYR A 258 8.80 8.28 -24.20
CA TYR A 258 9.96 8.18 -23.32
C TYR A 258 9.64 8.32 -21.84
N ARG A 259 8.43 8.76 -21.46
CA ARG A 259 8.10 9.08 -20.05
C ARG A 259 7.54 7.87 -19.33
N THR A 260 6.57 7.19 -19.93
CA THR A 260 5.88 6.06 -19.27
C THR A 260 6.82 4.90 -18.97
N PRO A 261 7.73 4.47 -19.88
CA PRO A 261 8.65 3.37 -19.60
C PRO A 261 9.66 3.67 -18.48
N VAL A 262 10.02 4.94 -18.26
CA VAL A 262 10.94 5.34 -17.16
C VAL A 262 10.41 4.83 -15.83
N PHE A 263 9.12 5.05 -15.55
CA PHE A 263 8.52 4.67 -14.28
C PHE A 263 8.51 3.16 -14.06
N ILE A 264 8.28 2.39 -15.13
CA ILE A 264 8.31 0.93 -15.07
C ILE A 264 9.75 0.46 -14.81
N PHE A 265 10.73 0.99 -15.53
CA PHE A 265 12.13 0.60 -15.36
C PHE A 265 12.70 1.04 -14.00
N GLU A 266 12.32 2.21 -13.47
CA GLU A 266 12.66 2.64 -12.11
C GLU A 266 12.13 1.63 -11.08
N ARG A 267 10.86 1.21 -11.24
CA ARG A 267 10.28 0.21 -10.35
C ARG A 267 11.00 -1.13 -10.44
N LEU A 268 11.37 -1.57 -11.64
CA LEU A 268 12.16 -2.80 -11.83
C LEU A 268 13.55 -2.69 -11.17
N CYS A 269 14.22 -1.54 -11.27
CA CYS A 269 15.46 -1.28 -10.55
C CYS A 269 15.26 -1.43 -9.03
N SER A 270 14.22 -0.81 -8.46
CA SER A 270 13.93 -0.90 -7.03
C SER A 270 13.53 -2.31 -6.55
N ILE A 271 13.05 -3.17 -7.44
CA ILE A 271 12.74 -4.57 -7.13
C ILE A 271 14.01 -5.42 -7.12
N ILE A 272 14.88 -5.24 -8.11
CA ILE A 272 16.14 -6.00 -8.23
C ILE A 272 17.12 -5.57 -7.14
N TYR A 273 17.24 -4.27 -6.93
CA TYR A 273 18.08 -3.71 -5.90
C TYR A 273 17.28 -2.58 -5.24
N PRO A 274 16.59 -2.85 -4.11
CA PRO A 274 15.98 -1.81 -3.32
C PRO A 274 17.13 -0.91 -2.86
N GLU A 275 17.30 0.22 -3.54
CA GLU A 275 18.25 1.22 -3.09
C GLU A 275 17.89 1.52 -1.65
N GLU A 276 18.84 1.27 -0.76
CA GLU A 276 18.82 1.86 0.55
C GLU A 276 18.71 3.37 0.31
N ASN A 277 17.50 3.91 0.40
CA ASN A 277 17.24 5.33 0.18
C ASN A 277 18.32 6.09 0.93
N ASP A 278 19.16 6.81 0.18
CA ASP A 278 20.08 7.75 0.77
C ASP A 278 19.22 8.63 1.67
N VAL A 279 19.40 8.52 2.99
CA VAL A 279 18.70 9.39 3.92
C VAL A 279 18.98 10.80 3.42
N GLY A 280 17.92 11.50 3.02
CA GLY A 280 18.00 12.87 2.51
C GLY A 280 18.42 13.82 3.64
N GLU A 281 17.95 15.06 3.57
CA GLU A 281 18.10 15.96 4.71
C GLU A 281 17.36 15.39 5.94
N PHE A 282 18.12 15.11 7.00
CA PHE A 282 17.58 14.83 8.32
C PHE A 282 18.02 15.90 9.32
N PHE A 283 17.29 16.00 10.43
CA PHE A 283 17.51 17.02 11.45
C PHE A 283 18.04 16.42 12.75
N LEU A 284 18.88 17.18 13.47
CA LEU A 284 19.47 16.82 14.75
C LEU A 284 19.06 17.83 15.83
N THR A 285 18.66 17.33 16.99
CA THR A 285 18.42 18.14 18.18
C THR A 285 19.51 17.83 19.20
N LEU A 286 20.32 18.83 19.53
CA LEU A 286 21.48 18.71 20.41
C LEU A 286 21.13 19.22 21.81
N GLU A 287 21.08 18.34 22.79
CA GLU A 287 20.69 18.65 24.17
C GLU A 287 21.76 18.24 25.16
N LYS A 288 21.83 18.96 26.29
CA LYS A 288 22.68 18.55 27.41
C LYS A 288 22.06 17.36 28.12
N ASP A 289 22.90 16.55 28.73
CA ASP A 289 22.43 15.61 29.74
C ASP A 289 21.84 16.38 30.94
N PRO A 290 20.56 16.15 31.31
CA PRO A 290 19.90 16.82 32.44
C PRO A 290 20.67 16.72 33.76
N GLN A 291 21.46 15.66 33.93
CA GLN A 291 22.27 15.44 35.14
C GLN A 291 23.58 16.24 35.14
N GLN A 292 24.00 16.77 33.99
CA GLN A 292 25.24 17.53 33.82
C GLN A 292 25.02 18.97 33.32
N GLU A 293 23.79 19.48 33.38
CA GLU A 293 23.45 20.83 32.86
C GLU A 293 24.27 21.95 33.52
N ASP A 294 24.53 21.82 34.83
CA ASP A 294 25.29 22.81 35.62
C ASP A 294 26.80 22.79 35.33
N PHE A 295 27.33 21.69 34.77
CA PHE A 295 28.75 21.50 34.50
C PHE A 295 29.15 21.89 33.07
N LEU A 296 28.19 21.91 32.15
CA LEU A 296 28.40 22.31 30.76
C LEU A 296 27.99 23.77 30.60
N GLN A 297 28.91 24.63 30.16
CA GLN A 297 28.60 26.03 29.83
C GLN A 297 27.96 26.14 28.43
N GLY A 298 27.17 27.19 28.19
CA GLY A 298 26.58 27.47 26.87
C GLY A 298 25.31 26.65 26.58
N ARG A 299 24.62 26.90 25.48
CA ARG A 299 23.53 26.05 24.98
C ARG A 299 23.46 26.13 23.47
N MET A 300 23.06 25.05 22.82
CA MET A 300 22.83 25.06 21.38
C MET A 300 21.57 25.88 21.07
N LEU A 301 21.71 26.97 20.31
CA LEU A 301 20.62 27.92 20.02
C LEU A 301 19.87 27.63 18.72
N GLY A 302 20.41 26.74 17.87
CA GLY A 302 19.92 26.47 16.51
C GLY A 302 19.14 25.17 16.35
N ASN A 303 18.67 24.56 17.44
CA ASN A 303 17.87 23.33 17.34
C ASN A 303 16.52 23.59 16.62
N PRO A 304 16.10 22.72 15.69
CA PRO A 304 16.81 21.55 15.16
C PRO A 304 17.78 21.92 14.01
N TYR A 305 18.97 21.33 14.01
CA TYR A 305 20.01 21.55 13.00
C TYR A 305 19.85 20.62 11.80
N SER A 306 20.14 21.11 10.59
CA SER A 306 20.13 20.27 9.39
C SER A 306 21.44 19.47 9.27
N SER A 307 21.33 18.22 8.83
CA SER A 307 22.48 17.38 8.43
C SER A 307 23.32 17.96 7.29
N LEU A 308 22.79 18.93 6.53
CA LEU A 308 23.50 19.64 5.46
C LEU A 308 24.25 20.88 5.98
N GLU A 309 24.07 21.27 7.24
CA GLU A 309 24.73 22.43 7.82
C GLU A 309 26.24 22.18 8.06
N PRO A 310 27.12 23.18 7.86
CA PRO A 310 28.54 23.03 8.13
C PRO A 310 28.82 22.58 9.57
N GLY A 311 29.51 21.43 9.71
CA GLY A 311 29.87 20.85 11.01
C GLY A 311 28.89 19.82 11.56
N MET A 312 27.79 19.50 10.87
CA MET A 312 26.84 18.45 11.28
C MET A 312 27.12 17.08 10.62
N GLY A 313 28.34 16.88 10.11
CA GLY A 313 28.82 15.64 9.50
C GLY A 313 30.12 15.86 8.72
N PRO A 314 30.71 14.80 8.15
CA PRO A 314 30.16 13.45 7.99
C PRO A 314 30.21 12.54 9.23
N LEU A 315 31.06 12.83 10.23
CA LEU A 315 31.28 11.98 11.41
C LEU A 315 30.65 12.57 12.68
N MET A 316 30.38 11.73 13.68
CA MET A 316 29.91 12.18 14.99
C MET A 316 30.92 13.11 15.68
N ARG A 317 32.23 13.00 15.36
CA ARG A 317 33.27 13.97 15.75
C ARG A 317 32.95 15.40 15.28
N ASP A 318 32.40 15.58 14.08
CA ASP A 318 32.08 16.90 13.56
C ASP A 318 30.97 17.56 14.38
N VAL A 319 29.94 16.78 14.74
CA VAL A 319 28.86 17.21 15.63
C VAL A 319 29.40 17.60 17.01
N LYS A 320 30.32 16.80 17.58
CA LYS A 320 31.02 17.14 18.84
C LYS A 320 31.75 18.48 18.71
N ASN A 321 32.56 18.64 17.67
CA ASN A 321 33.35 19.86 17.44
C ASN A 321 32.46 21.10 17.27
N LYS A 322 31.31 20.94 16.62
CA LYS A 322 30.31 21.99 16.47
C LYS A 322 29.72 22.40 17.82
N ILE A 323 29.37 21.45 18.68
CA ILE A 323 28.90 21.73 20.04
C ILE A 323 29.99 22.44 20.85
N CYS A 324 31.23 21.94 20.80
CA CYS A 324 32.35 22.55 21.53
C CYS A 324 32.63 23.99 21.08
N THR A 325 32.52 24.26 19.78
CA THR A 325 32.76 25.61 19.23
C THR A 325 31.63 26.57 19.62
N ASP A 326 30.36 26.16 19.43
CA ASP A 326 29.21 27.02 19.67
C ASP A 326 28.93 27.26 21.17
N CYS A 327 29.33 26.32 22.03
CA CYS A 327 29.18 26.43 23.49
C CYS A 327 30.47 26.93 24.19
N GLU A 328 31.49 27.36 23.44
CA GLU A 328 32.78 27.84 23.97
C GLU A 328 33.53 26.83 24.86
N LEU A 329 33.34 25.52 24.63
CA LEU A 329 33.98 24.42 25.37
C LEU A 329 35.37 24.09 24.79
N VAL A 330 36.26 25.08 24.77
CA VAL A 330 37.58 25.00 24.10
C VAL A 330 38.43 23.83 24.62
N ALA A 331 38.36 23.52 25.92
CA ALA A 331 39.13 22.43 26.52
C ALA A 331 38.72 21.03 26.03
N LEU A 332 37.48 20.87 25.55
CA LEU A 332 36.94 19.60 25.05
C LEU A 332 37.07 19.46 23.52
N LEU A 333 37.45 20.55 22.83
CA LEU A 333 37.57 20.56 21.38
C LEU A 333 38.71 19.63 20.92
N GLU A 334 39.85 19.65 21.61
CA GLU A 334 41.03 18.84 21.29
C GLU A 334 41.04 17.47 21.98
N ASP A 335 40.19 17.26 23.00
CA ASP A 335 40.09 16.00 23.75
C ASP A 335 38.87 15.17 23.32
N ASP A 336 39.11 14.17 22.45
CA ASP A 336 38.09 13.21 22.00
C ASP A 336 37.60 12.26 23.09
N ASN A 337 38.30 12.16 24.22
CA ASN A 337 37.84 11.36 25.36
C ASN A 337 37.05 12.17 26.39
N GLY A 338 37.05 13.51 26.31
CA GLY A 338 36.43 14.37 27.31
C GLY A 338 34.91 14.48 27.21
N MET A 339 34.34 14.14 26.04
CA MET A 339 32.92 14.36 25.74
C MET A 339 32.30 13.15 25.05
N GLU A 340 31.13 12.76 25.52
CA GLU A 340 30.33 11.64 24.99
C GLU A 340 29.07 12.17 24.31
N LEU A 341 28.71 11.56 23.18
CA LEU A 341 27.46 11.79 22.47
C LEU A 341 26.57 10.56 22.58
N LEU A 342 25.35 10.74 23.06
CA LEU A 342 24.38 9.69 23.27
C LEU A 342 23.20 9.83 22.32
N VAL A 343 22.82 8.73 21.67
CA VAL A 343 21.62 8.62 20.84
C VAL A 343 20.82 7.41 21.35
N CYS A 344 19.54 7.61 21.68
CA CYS A 344 18.68 6.58 22.29
C CYS A 344 19.31 5.87 23.51
N ASN A 345 19.96 6.65 24.41
CA ASN A 345 20.68 6.17 25.60
C ASN A 345 21.84 5.20 25.31
N LYS A 346 22.41 5.27 24.10
CA LYS A 346 23.63 4.55 23.72
C LYS A 346 24.73 5.54 23.41
N ILE A 347 25.95 5.30 23.87
CA ILE A 347 27.11 6.17 23.60
C ILE A 347 27.64 5.83 22.21
N MET A 348 27.67 6.81 21.31
CA MET A 348 28.14 6.64 19.93
C MET A 348 29.64 6.93 19.84
N SER A 349 30.38 6.05 19.15
CA SER A 349 31.76 6.38 18.76
C SER A 349 31.81 7.60 17.85
N LEU A 350 32.78 8.48 18.09
CA LEU A 350 32.99 9.70 17.30
C LEU A 350 33.41 9.42 15.85
N ASP A 351 33.91 8.21 15.57
CA ASP A 351 34.32 7.76 14.24
C ASP A 351 33.15 7.21 13.40
N LEU A 352 31.94 7.13 13.97
CA LEU A 352 30.76 6.69 13.23
C LEU A 352 30.21 7.80 12.31
N PRO A 353 29.76 7.46 11.09
CA PRO A 353 29.06 8.41 10.24
C PRO A 353 27.70 8.82 10.85
N VAL A 354 27.42 10.11 10.91
CA VAL A 354 26.16 10.65 11.49
C VAL A 354 24.93 10.07 10.79
N LYS A 355 25.03 9.89 9.47
CA LYS A 355 23.97 9.30 8.63
C LYS A 355 23.65 7.84 9.00
N GLU A 356 24.67 7.06 9.30
CA GLU A 356 24.50 5.65 9.71
C GLU A 356 23.87 5.57 11.10
N VAL A 357 24.28 6.46 12.01
CA VAL A 357 23.68 6.57 13.36
C VAL A 357 22.19 6.94 13.26
N TYR A 358 21.84 7.92 12.43
CA TYR A 358 20.44 8.29 12.18
C TYR A 358 19.62 7.09 11.67
N LYS A 359 20.12 6.40 10.64
CA LYS A 359 19.40 5.30 10.02
C LYS A 359 19.27 4.06 10.92
N LYS A 360 20.35 3.66 11.58
CA LYS A 360 20.47 2.36 12.26
C LYS A 360 20.25 2.40 13.77
N VAL A 361 20.28 3.59 14.38
CA VAL A 361 20.04 3.76 15.81
C VAL A 361 18.74 4.51 16.03
N TRP A 362 18.58 5.69 15.40
CA TRP A 362 17.41 6.54 15.61
C TRP A 362 16.13 5.99 14.96
N CYS A 363 16.14 5.73 13.65
CA CYS A 363 14.95 5.25 12.94
C CYS A 363 14.46 3.87 13.43
N THR A 364 15.36 3.02 13.93
CA THR A 364 15.03 1.69 14.45
C THR A 364 14.50 1.71 15.89
N SER A 365 14.70 2.80 16.63
CA SER A 365 14.28 2.92 18.05
C SER A 365 12.79 3.22 18.23
N GLY A 366 12.03 3.39 17.14
CA GLY A 366 10.58 3.68 17.19
C GLY A 366 10.22 5.15 17.42
N GLU A 367 11.21 6.04 17.53
CA GLU A 367 11.05 7.51 17.67
C GLU A 367 11.19 8.26 16.32
N GLY A 368 11.24 7.53 15.20
CA GLY A 368 11.65 7.98 13.87
C GLY A 368 10.76 9.01 13.13
N VAL A 369 9.95 9.79 13.83
CA VAL A 369 9.12 10.87 13.26
C VAL A 369 9.73 12.26 13.55
N ASP A 370 10.55 12.40 14.59
CA ASP A 370 11.16 13.67 15.00
C ASP A 370 12.68 13.74 14.70
N ALA A 371 13.23 14.96 14.84
CA ALA A 371 14.67 15.23 14.71
C ALA A 371 15.48 14.34 15.68
N MET A 372 16.60 13.79 15.19
CA MET A 372 17.45 12.88 15.96
C MET A 372 18.01 13.56 17.19
N ARG A 373 17.59 13.07 18.35
CA ARG A 373 18.00 13.60 19.63
C ARG A 373 19.39 13.08 19.99
N VAL A 374 20.36 13.98 20.04
CA VAL A 374 21.73 13.71 20.49
C VAL A 374 21.94 14.41 21.82
N VAL A 375 22.16 13.62 22.86
CA VAL A 375 22.44 14.11 24.21
C VAL A 375 23.95 14.13 24.42
N TYR A 376 24.52 15.27 24.81
CA TYR A 376 25.94 15.39 25.06
C TYR A 376 26.28 15.61 26.52
N ARG A 377 27.38 15.00 26.98
CA ARG A 377 27.85 15.05 28.37
C ARG A 377 29.37 14.93 28.48
N MET A 378 29.93 15.34 29.61
CA MET A 378 31.34 15.11 29.92
C MET A 378 31.55 13.70 30.46
N ARG A 379 32.61 13.04 29.98
CA ARG A 379 32.97 11.69 30.40
C ARG A 379 33.49 11.68 31.84
N GLY A 380 33.09 10.68 32.62
CA GLY A 380 33.67 10.40 33.94
C GLY A 380 33.21 11.31 35.09
N LEU A 381 32.27 12.24 34.88
CA LEU A 381 31.73 13.09 35.95
C LEU A 381 30.86 12.34 36.97
N LEU A 382 30.08 11.35 36.52
CA LEU A 382 29.09 10.62 37.34
C LEU A 382 29.53 9.17 37.65
N GLY A 383 30.82 8.85 37.45
CA GLY A 383 31.37 7.50 37.57
C GLY A 383 31.50 6.79 36.23
N ASP A 384 31.63 5.46 36.27
CA ASP A 384 31.76 4.62 35.07
C ASP A 384 30.45 4.60 34.27
N ALA A 385 30.54 4.74 32.94
CA ALA A 385 29.39 4.69 32.05
C ALA A 385 28.69 3.32 32.12
N THR A 386 27.37 3.34 32.31
CA THR A 386 26.54 2.12 32.36
C THR A 386 25.79 1.88 31.05
N GLU A 387 25.86 2.85 30.13
CA GLU A 387 25.27 2.82 28.82
C GLU A 387 26.08 1.98 27.83
N GLU A 388 25.40 1.42 26.82
CA GLU A 388 26.04 0.63 25.77
C GLU A 388 26.91 1.51 24.89
N PHE A 389 28.20 1.18 24.75
CA PHE A 389 29.13 1.85 23.85
C PHE A 389 29.10 1.19 22.46
N VAL A 390 28.72 1.97 21.44
CA VAL A 390 28.61 1.51 20.06
C VAL A 390 29.83 1.98 19.28
N GLU A 391 30.83 1.10 19.19
CA GLU A 391 32.06 1.33 18.40
C GLU A 391 31.85 1.04 16.91
N THR A 392 31.10 -0.01 16.63
CA THR A 392 30.75 -0.45 15.28
C THR A 392 29.24 -0.62 15.24
N LEU A 393 28.59 0.14 14.36
CA LEU A 393 27.25 -0.21 13.92
C LEU A 393 27.42 -1.50 13.14
N THR A 394 27.12 -2.64 13.78
CA THR A 394 27.23 -3.96 13.15
C THR A 394 26.59 -3.87 11.77
N GLN A 395 27.44 -3.87 10.74
CA GLN A 395 27.01 -4.21 9.41
C GLN A 395 26.59 -5.67 9.53
N THR A 396 25.31 -5.92 9.73
CA THR A 396 24.76 -7.28 9.57
C THR A 396 24.95 -7.80 8.13
N ASN A 397 25.62 -7.05 7.24
CA ASN A 397 25.91 -7.41 5.85
C ASN A 397 27.39 -7.21 5.46
N ALA A 398 28.35 -7.53 6.34
CA ALA A 398 29.77 -7.64 5.97
C ALA A 398 30.28 -9.10 5.97
N GLU A 399 29.40 -10.08 6.16
CA GLU A 399 29.57 -11.34 5.44
C GLU A 399 29.34 -11.01 3.97
N ALA A 400 30.27 -11.39 3.09
CA ALA A 400 30.19 -11.15 1.66
C ALA A 400 28.75 -11.36 1.18
N VAL A 401 28.03 -10.25 0.96
CA VAL A 401 26.69 -10.28 0.41
C VAL A 401 26.87 -10.97 -0.91
N ASP A 402 26.32 -12.18 -1.02
CA ASP A 402 26.38 -12.96 -2.24
C ASP A 402 25.71 -12.13 -3.32
N ASP A 403 26.52 -11.51 -4.19
CA ASP A 403 26.04 -10.65 -5.27
C ASP A 403 25.03 -11.46 -6.11
N GLU A 404 25.24 -12.77 -6.26
CA GLU A 404 24.31 -13.66 -6.97
C GLU A 404 22.93 -13.75 -6.28
N GLN A 405 22.88 -13.76 -4.94
CA GLN A 405 21.60 -13.69 -4.20
C GLN A 405 20.96 -12.30 -4.26
N THR A 406 21.78 -11.26 -4.27
CA THR A 406 21.31 -9.86 -4.25
C THR A 406 20.70 -9.47 -5.59
N TYR A 407 21.33 -9.85 -6.70
CA TYR A 407 20.86 -9.56 -8.04
C TYR A 407 20.04 -10.71 -8.65
N ARG A 408 19.68 -11.74 -7.87
CA ARG A 408 18.95 -12.93 -8.35
C ARG A 408 17.69 -12.61 -9.15
N MET A 409 16.97 -11.55 -8.78
CA MET A 409 15.77 -11.09 -9.49
C MET A 409 16.05 -10.52 -10.88
N ALA A 410 17.28 -10.10 -11.19
CA ALA A 410 17.66 -9.69 -12.53
C ALA A 410 17.56 -10.83 -13.55
N ASN A 411 17.73 -12.09 -13.13
CA ASN A 411 17.58 -13.26 -14.00
C ASN A 411 16.17 -13.35 -14.62
N VAL A 412 15.14 -12.84 -13.92
CA VAL A 412 13.77 -12.79 -14.44
C VAL A 412 13.69 -11.94 -15.71
N LEU A 413 14.51 -10.89 -15.84
CA LEU A 413 14.55 -10.06 -17.05
C LEU A 413 15.13 -10.80 -18.26
N ALA A 414 15.94 -11.84 -18.06
CA ALA A 414 16.36 -12.71 -19.15
C ALA A 414 15.19 -13.60 -19.60
N ASP A 415 14.45 -14.17 -18.66
CA ASP A 415 13.35 -15.10 -18.94
C ASP A 415 12.12 -14.43 -19.57
N CYS A 416 11.81 -13.19 -19.19
CA CYS A 416 10.65 -12.45 -19.72
C CYS A 416 10.96 -11.59 -20.96
N GLY A 417 12.16 -11.73 -21.55
CA GLY A 417 12.58 -10.93 -22.71
C GLY A 417 12.82 -9.46 -22.39
N GLY A 418 13.01 -9.10 -21.12
CA GLY A 418 13.27 -7.74 -20.65
C GLY A 418 14.47 -7.10 -21.33
N LEU A 419 15.57 -7.85 -21.51
CA LEU A 419 16.78 -7.37 -22.21
C LEU A 419 16.50 -6.95 -23.65
N GLU A 420 15.71 -7.73 -24.41
CA GLU A 420 15.36 -7.42 -25.79
C GLU A 420 14.54 -6.13 -25.85
N VAL A 421 13.57 -5.97 -24.95
CA VAL A 421 12.74 -4.76 -24.85
C VAL A 421 13.58 -3.54 -24.50
N MET A 422 14.53 -3.68 -23.57
CA MET A 422 15.44 -2.60 -23.19
C MET A 422 16.32 -2.17 -24.37
N LEU A 423 16.89 -3.13 -25.11
CA LEU A 423 17.70 -2.85 -26.29
C LEU A 423 16.88 -2.24 -27.44
N GLN A 424 15.67 -2.74 -27.68
CA GLN A 424 14.74 -2.19 -28.68
C GLN A 424 14.39 -0.74 -28.36
N ARG A 425 14.16 -0.42 -27.07
CA ARG A 425 13.90 0.94 -26.61
C ARG A 425 15.11 1.84 -26.78
N LEU A 426 16.31 1.39 -26.40
CA LEU A 426 17.55 2.13 -26.62
C LEU A 426 17.79 2.41 -28.11
N ALA A 427 17.59 1.41 -28.97
CA ALA A 427 17.77 1.54 -30.42
C ALA A 427 16.78 2.52 -31.06
N ALA A 428 15.58 2.67 -30.49
CA ALA A 428 14.57 3.61 -30.99
C ALA A 428 14.87 5.08 -30.63
N ILE A 429 15.82 5.36 -29.72
CA ILE A 429 16.14 6.71 -29.28
C ILE A 429 17.00 7.43 -30.32
N GLN A 430 16.38 8.37 -31.04
CA GLN A 430 17.08 9.21 -32.03
C GLN A 430 17.75 10.44 -31.41
N ARG A 431 17.23 10.98 -30.29
CA ARG A 431 17.73 12.18 -29.63
C ARG A 431 17.87 11.98 -28.12
N VAL A 432 19.10 11.75 -27.67
CA VAL A 432 19.43 11.46 -26.26
C VAL A 432 18.95 12.57 -25.31
N GLY A 433 18.99 13.84 -25.73
CA GLY A 433 18.54 14.97 -24.90
C GLY A 433 17.06 14.89 -24.49
N ALA A 434 16.19 14.39 -25.36
CA ALA A 434 14.75 14.25 -25.08
C ALA A 434 14.42 12.99 -24.25
N ALA A 435 15.32 12.00 -24.26
CA ALA A 435 15.14 10.71 -23.60
C ALA A 435 16.16 10.48 -22.46
N ARG A 436 16.76 11.56 -21.91
CA ARG A 436 17.86 11.46 -20.94
C ARG A 436 17.50 10.61 -19.72
N ALA A 437 16.31 10.81 -19.16
CA ALA A 437 15.81 10.02 -18.02
C ALA A 437 15.71 8.53 -18.40
N LEU A 438 15.09 8.23 -19.55
CA LEU A 438 14.94 6.86 -20.04
C LEU A 438 16.29 6.17 -20.26
N VAL A 439 17.24 6.86 -20.90
CA VAL A 439 18.60 6.32 -21.12
C VAL A 439 19.28 6.05 -19.79
N SER A 440 19.21 6.99 -18.84
CA SER A 440 19.82 6.82 -17.51
C SER A 440 19.26 5.60 -16.78
N THR A 441 17.94 5.44 -16.76
CA THR A 441 17.28 4.31 -16.09
C THR A 441 17.55 2.99 -16.81
N LEU A 442 17.55 2.96 -18.15
CA LEU A 442 17.89 1.77 -18.93
C LEU A 442 19.33 1.32 -18.71
N LEU A 443 20.28 2.25 -18.71
CA LEU A 443 21.70 1.94 -18.43
C LEU A 443 21.88 1.45 -16.99
N ARG A 444 21.17 2.04 -16.03
CA ARG A 444 21.16 1.57 -14.64
C ARG A 444 20.62 0.14 -14.54
N LEU A 445 19.48 -0.14 -15.18
CA LEU A 445 18.89 -1.48 -15.16
C LEU A 445 19.80 -2.50 -15.86
N LEU A 446 20.44 -2.14 -16.98
CA LEU A 446 21.46 -2.98 -17.64
C LEU A 446 22.63 -3.27 -16.70
N ALA A 447 23.14 -2.25 -15.98
CA ALA A 447 24.23 -2.44 -15.04
C ALA A 447 23.85 -3.43 -13.91
N LEU A 448 22.60 -3.37 -13.43
CA LEU A 448 22.07 -4.34 -12.45
C LEU A 448 21.96 -5.75 -13.02
N CYS A 449 21.71 -5.91 -14.32
CA CYS A 449 21.63 -7.23 -14.98
C CYS A 449 22.99 -7.85 -15.29
N THR A 450 24.07 -7.06 -15.27
CA THR A 450 25.44 -7.51 -15.56
C THR A 450 26.26 -7.85 -14.31
N ARG A 451 25.73 -7.52 -13.13
CA ARG A 451 26.27 -7.96 -11.84
C ARG A 451 25.66 -9.29 -11.50
#